data_AF-F9Y4P5-F1
#
_entry.id   AF-F9Y4P5-F1
#
_cell.length_a   1.000
_cell.length_b   1.000
_cell.length_c   1.000
_cell.angle_alpha   90.00
_cell.angle_beta   90.00
_cell.angle_gamma   90.00
#
_symmetry.space_group_name_H-M   'P 1'
#
loop_
_entity.id
_entity.type
_entity.pdbx_description
1 polymer ?
#
loop_
_entity_poly.entity_id
_entity_poly.type
_entity_poly.pdbx_seq_one_letter_code
_entity_poly.pdbx_strand_id
1 'polypeptide(L)'
;MRVPITKARTQLAELVRRAESGEDVELTRHGHAAVRLVPVHTVLSAKDRRVLFETFRKSGAAKASAGVSAARSQDFLYDDETGLPR
;
A
#
# COMPACT_ATOMS: atom_id res chain seq x y z
N MET A 1 8.00 14.49 13.29
CA MET A 1 8.81 14.71 14.51
C MET A 1 10.22 15.15 14.14
N ARG A 2 10.85 16.06 14.92
CA ARG A 2 12.24 16.51 14.70
C ARG A 2 13.13 16.08 15.88
N VAL A 3 14.22 15.36 15.61
CA VAL A 3 15.08 14.76 16.65
C VAL A 3 16.54 15.17 16.44
N PRO A 4 17.22 15.76 17.44
CA PRO A 4 18.65 16.04 17.34
C PRO A 4 19.46 14.76 17.10
N ILE A 5 20.43 14.81 16.18
CA ILE A 5 21.29 13.65 15.85
C ILE A 5 21.96 13.04 17.08
N THR A 6 22.37 13.88 18.05
CA THR A 6 22.99 13.43 19.31
C THR A 6 22.06 12.54 20.13
N LYS A 7 20.76 12.90 20.19
CA LYS A 7 19.73 12.11 20.86
C LYS A 7 19.32 10.90 20.02
N ALA A 8 19.29 11.03 18.70
CA ALA A 8 18.89 9.97 17.79
C ALA A 8 19.81 8.74 17.89
N ARG A 9 21.10 8.92 18.21
CA ARG A 9 22.09 7.83 18.23
C ARG A 9 21.71 6.66 19.15
N THR A 10 21.15 6.91 20.32
CA THR A 10 20.77 5.87 21.29
C THR A 10 19.41 5.23 21.00
N GLN A 11 18.59 5.85 20.17
CA GLN A 11 17.22 5.43 19.87
C GLN A 11 16.96 5.22 18.37
N LEU A 12 18.02 5.12 17.56
CA LEU A 12 17.91 5.10 16.10
C LEU A 12 17.04 3.93 15.62
N ALA A 13 17.18 2.77 16.25
CA ALA A 13 16.35 1.60 15.93
C ALA A 13 14.85 1.86 16.12
N GLU A 14 14.48 2.60 17.16
CA GLU A 14 13.09 2.97 17.41
C GLU A 14 12.58 4.04 16.44
N LEU A 15 13.43 5.01 16.11
CA LEU A 15 13.10 6.04 15.11
C LEU A 15 12.90 5.45 13.72
N VAL A 16 13.68 4.43 13.35
CA VAL A 16 13.51 3.69 12.09
C VAL A 16 12.17 2.95 12.09
N ARG A 17 11.84 2.21 13.15
CA ARG A 17 10.53 1.52 13.24
C ARG A 17 9.35 2.48 13.11
N ARG A 18 9.45 3.66 13.72
CA ARG A 18 8.44 4.71 13.59
C ARG A 18 8.32 5.22 12.17
N ALA A 19 9.44 5.49 11.50
CA ALA A 19 9.44 5.86 10.09
C ALA A 19 8.86 4.76 9.19
N GLU A 20 9.14 3.49 9.48
CA GLU A 20 8.57 2.32 8.79
C GLU A 20 7.05 2.20 8.99
N SER A 21 6.53 2.59 10.16
CA SER A 21 5.09 2.68 10.41
C SER A 21 4.40 3.89 9.77
N GLY A 22 5.15 4.76 9.10
CA GLY A 22 4.65 5.94 8.41
C GLY A 22 4.75 7.26 9.19
N GLU A 23 5.45 7.28 10.33
CA GLU A 23 5.72 8.53 11.05
C GLU A 23 6.80 9.35 10.30
N ASP A 24 6.55 10.64 10.07
CA ASP A 24 7.58 11.53 9.50
C ASP A 24 8.65 11.84 10.57
N VAL A 25 9.88 11.34 10.37
CA VAL A 25 10.99 11.54 11.31
C VAL A 25 12.12 12.29 10.62
N GLU A 26 12.38 13.52 11.08
CA GLU A 26 13.52 14.34 10.65
C GLU A 26 14.61 14.37 11.72
N LEU A 27 15.84 14.11 11.33
CA LEU A 27 17.00 14.32 12.18
C LEU A 27 17.55 15.74 11.99
N THR A 28 17.84 16.40 13.11
CA THR A 28 18.34 17.76 13.12
C THR A 28 19.79 17.86 13.59
N ARG A 29 20.55 18.77 12.98
CA ARG A 29 21.88 19.18 13.42
C ARG A 29 21.82 20.66 13.78
N HIS A 30 22.20 20.99 15.01
CA HIS A 30 22.14 22.37 15.54
C HIS A 30 20.76 23.05 15.33
N GLY A 31 19.66 22.31 15.48
CA GLY A 31 18.30 22.83 15.31
C GLY A 31 17.78 22.90 13.87
N HIS A 32 18.65 22.69 12.88
CA HIS A 32 18.27 22.66 11.46
C HIS A 32 18.00 21.24 11.00
N ALA A 33 16.99 21.06 10.14
CA ALA A 33 16.72 19.75 9.52
C ALA A 33 17.91 19.36 8.65
N ALA A 34 18.47 18.17 8.90
CA ALA A 34 19.64 17.67 8.20
C ALA A 34 19.28 16.50 7.27
N VAL A 35 18.46 15.56 7.76
CA VAL A 35 18.02 14.39 7.00
C VAL A 35 16.61 13.97 7.44
N ARG A 36 15.89 13.26 6.58
CA ARG A 36 14.60 12.62 6.89
C ARG A 36 14.75 11.10 6.75
N LEU A 37 14.20 10.36 7.71
CA LEU A 37 14.07 8.91 7.59
C LEU A 37 12.85 8.61 6.73
N VAL A 38 13.06 7.92 5.62
CA VAL A 38 12.00 7.50 4.71
C VAL A 38 12.03 5.98 4.63
N PRO A 39 10.89 5.29 4.80
CA PRO A 39 10.84 3.85 4.65
C PRO A 39 11.23 3.44 3.24
N VAL A 40 12.08 2.41 3.15
CA VAL A 40 12.39 1.79 1.87
C VAL A 40 11.36 0.69 1.62
N HIS A 41 10.37 0.99 0.79
CA HIS A 41 9.40 -0.03 0.36
C HIS A 41 10.05 -0.94 -0.68
N THR A 42 10.16 -2.24 -0.36
CA THR A 42 10.53 -3.24 -1.36
C THR A 42 9.35 -3.45 -2.29
N VAL A 43 9.51 -3.09 -3.56
CA VAL A 43 8.52 -3.44 -4.58
C VAL A 43 8.59 -4.95 -4.77
N LEU A 44 7.46 -5.63 -4.60
CA LEU A 44 7.37 -7.07 -4.84
C LEU A 44 7.88 -7.41 -6.24
N SER A 45 8.75 -8.40 -6.32
CA SER A 45 9.19 -8.96 -7.60
C SER A 45 7.97 -9.48 -8.38
N ALA A 46 8.10 -9.63 -9.70
CA ALA A 46 7.02 -10.19 -10.52
C ALA A 46 6.58 -11.58 -10.02
N LYS A 47 7.53 -12.38 -9.52
CA LYS A 47 7.27 -13.70 -8.94
C LYS A 47 6.47 -13.60 -7.64
N ASP A 48 6.91 -12.77 -6.71
CA ASP A 48 6.25 -12.62 -5.39
C ASP A 48 4.85 -12.04 -5.55
N ARG A 49 4.69 -11.10 -6.47
CA ARG A 49 3.39 -10.52 -6.81
C ARG A 49 2.44 -11.56 -7.40
N ARG A 50 2.93 -12.43 -8.28
CA ARG A 50 2.14 -13.54 -8.83
C ARG A 50 1.68 -14.50 -7.73
N VAL A 51 2.58 -14.89 -6.83
CA VAL A 51 2.24 -15.76 -5.69
C VAL A 51 1.16 -15.12 -4.82
N LEU A 52 1.31 -13.83 -4.50
CA LEU A 52 0.34 -13.09 -3.70
C LEU A 52 -1.06 -13.05 -4.36
N PHE A 53 -1.13 -12.73 -5.67
CA PHE A 53 -2.39 -12.71 -6.40
C PHE A 53 -3.06 -14.07 -6.47
N GLU A 54 -2.30 -15.16 -6.65
CA GLU A 54 -2.87 -16.51 -6.64
C GLU A 54 -3.43 -16.89 -5.27
N THR A 55 -2.78 -16.49 -4.18
CA THR A 55 -3.32 -16.66 -2.82
C THR A 55 -4.65 -15.93 -2.66
N PHE A 56 -4.71 -14.66 -3.08
CA PHE A 56 -5.95 -13.89 -3.00
C PHE A 56 -7.06 -14.44 -3.89
N ARG A 57 -6.74 -14.92 -5.10
CA ARG A 57 -7.71 -15.58 -5.99
C ARG A 57 -8.36 -16.79 -5.32
N LYS A 58 -7.57 -17.64 -4.66
CA LYS A 58 -8.08 -18.80 -3.93
C LYS A 58 -8.99 -18.40 -2.78
N SER A 59 -8.59 -17.41 -1.99
CA SER A 59 -9.42 -16.89 -0.90
C SER A 59 -10.73 -16.24 -1.38
N GLY A 60 -10.68 -15.53 -2.51
CA GLY A 60 -11.85 -14.92 -3.14
C GLY A 60 -12.82 -15.94 -3.73
N ALA A 61 -12.30 -17.00 -4.36
CA ALA A 61 -13.12 -18.06 -4.96
C ALA A 61 -14.01 -18.75 -3.91
N ALA A 62 -13.53 -18.89 -2.67
CA ALA A 62 -14.34 -19.43 -1.57
C ALA A 62 -15.57 -18.57 -1.21
N LYS A 63 -15.58 -17.29 -1.59
CA LYS A 63 -16.69 -16.35 -1.37
C LYS A 63 -17.53 -16.10 -2.64
N ALA A 64 -17.24 -16.79 -3.73
CA ALA A 64 -17.97 -16.59 -4.98
C ALA A 64 -19.43 -17.03 -4.82
N SER A 65 -20.36 -16.13 -5.14
CA SER A 65 -21.78 -16.47 -5.24
C SER A 65 -22.07 -17.13 -6.59
N ALA A 66 -22.98 -18.10 -6.58
CA ALA A 66 -23.59 -18.59 -7.82
C ALA A 66 -24.49 -17.49 -8.40
N GLY A 67 -24.41 -17.25 -9.71
CA GLY A 67 -25.20 -16.20 -10.35
C GLY A 67 -24.59 -15.73 -11.68
N VAL A 68 -25.12 -14.61 -12.16
CA VAL A 68 -24.66 -13.98 -13.41
C VAL A 68 -23.19 -13.60 -13.29
N SER A 69 -22.42 -13.88 -14.35
CA SER A 69 -21.00 -13.55 -14.41
C SER A 69 -20.76 -12.08 -14.11
N ALA A 70 -19.69 -11.78 -13.38
CA ALA A 70 -19.22 -10.42 -13.15
C ALA A 70 -18.95 -9.65 -14.46
N ALA A 71 -18.77 -10.33 -15.60
CA ALA A 71 -18.71 -9.70 -16.92
C ALA A 71 -19.95 -8.85 -17.25
N ARG A 72 -21.09 -9.15 -16.63
CA ARG A 72 -22.38 -8.47 -16.79
C ARG A 72 -22.66 -7.44 -15.68
N SER A 73 -21.67 -7.17 -14.82
CA SER A 73 -21.83 -6.24 -13.69
C SER A 73 -22.12 -4.80 -14.11
N GLN A 74 -21.88 -4.45 -15.38
CA GLN A 74 -22.08 -3.12 -15.93
C GLN A 74 -23.29 -3.03 -16.86
N ASP A 75 -24.03 -4.12 -17.09
CA ASP A 75 -25.15 -4.13 -18.03
C ASP A 75 -26.16 -3.01 -17.73
N PHE A 76 -26.40 -2.71 -16.45
CA PHE A 76 -27.34 -1.67 -16.03
C PHE A 76 -27.00 -0.27 -16.53
N LEU A 77 -25.74 -0.04 -16.93
CA LEU A 77 -25.26 1.24 -17.47
C LEU A 77 -25.62 1.42 -18.94
N TYR A 78 -26.00 0.35 -19.64
CA TYR A 78 -26.25 0.36 -21.07
C TYR A 78 -27.68 -0.06 -21.36
N ASP A 79 -28.23 0.46 -22.44
CA ASP A 79 -29.51 0.04 -22.97
C ASP A 79 -29.37 -1.29 -23.71
N ASP A 80 -30.22 -2.27 -23.40
CA ASP A 80 -30.09 -3.64 -23.92
C ASP A 80 -30.41 -3.74 -25.43
N GLU A 81 -31.17 -2.80 -25.99
CA GLU A 81 -31.56 -2.80 -27.40
C GLU A 81 -30.57 -2.05 -28.28
N THR A 82 -30.09 -0.90 -27.80
CA THR A 82 -29.21 0.00 -28.57
C THR A 82 -27.73 -0.15 -28.22
N GLY A 83 -27.40 -0.70 -27.04
CA GLY A 83 -26.05 -0.79 -26.51
C GLY A 83 -25.44 0.56 -26.10
N LEU A 84 -26.23 1.64 -26.12
CA LEU A 84 -25.80 2.98 -25.73
C LEU A 84 -25.89 3.16 -24.21
N PRO A 85 -25.04 4.02 -23.60
CA PRO A 85 -25.21 4.38 -22.19
C PRO A 85 -26.60 4.96 -21.92
N ARG A 86 -27.23 4.52 -20.83
CA ARG A 86 -28.51 5.05 -20.34
C ARG A 86 -28.37 6.44 -19.70
#